data_AF-A0A7J4IXE2-F1
#
_entry.id   AF-A0A7J4IXE2-F1
#
_cell.length_a   1.000
_cell.length_b   1.000
_cell.length_c   1.000
_cell.angle_alpha   90.00
_cell.angle_beta   90.00
_cell.angle_gamma   90.00
#
_symmetry.space_group_name_H-M   'P 1'
#
loop_
_entity.id
_entity.type
_entity.pdbx_description
1 polymer ?
#
loop_
_entity_poly.entity_id
_entity_poly.type
_entity_poly.pdbx_seq_one_letter_code
_entity_poly.pdbx_strand_id
1 'polypeptide(L)'
;MGKFGKAVLVVVVLIGAYFGAQQAGLIGSNIPRILELDAKYGIGGSRLAPATLQETQEYEKELLAIGSPGSELERDIIAIKIEGVKMQQGMLGFAQQRKKVDVMNPDCAAAGPVRGALQQARDAIAHAKAALEKRKLISSAQGFEYITSGDFESSLNSSIAVLESQATMLEKLC
;
A
#
# COMPACT_ATOMS: atom_id res chain seq x y z
N MET A 1 22.19 -41.63 31.77
CA MET A 1 21.05 -40.92 31.14
C MET A 1 20.42 -41.83 30.10
N GLY A 2 19.24 -42.38 30.39
CA GLY A 2 18.53 -43.29 29.49
C GLY A 2 18.10 -42.60 28.19
N LYS A 3 17.79 -43.40 27.15
CA LYS A 3 17.37 -42.92 25.82
C LYS A 3 16.23 -41.87 25.88
N PHE A 4 15.35 -41.97 26.87
CA PHE A 4 14.30 -40.98 27.16
C PHE A 4 14.81 -39.60 27.57
N GLY A 5 15.87 -39.52 28.38
CA GLY A 5 16.44 -38.24 28.82
C GLY A 5 17.09 -37.47 27.68
N LYS A 6 17.68 -38.18 26.70
CA LYS A 6 18.22 -37.56 25.48
C LYS A 6 17.11 -37.02 24.56
N ALA A 7 16.00 -37.75 24.43
CA ALA A 7 14.87 -37.32 23.60
C ALA A 7 14.19 -36.04 24.13
N VAL A 8 13.97 -35.96 25.45
CA VAL A 8 13.39 -34.76 26.09
C VAL A 8 14.30 -33.55 25.92
N LEU A 9 15.62 -33.74 26.07
CA LEU A 9 16.59 -32.66 25.92
C LEU A 9 16.64 -32.11 24.49
N VAL A 10 16.52 -32.97 23.46
CA VAL A 10 16.44 -32.55 22.06
C VAL A 10 15.17 -31.74 21.79
N VAL A 11 14.03 -32.14 22.34
CA VAL A 11 12.76 -31.39 22.19
C VAL A 11 12.85 -30.02 22.86
N VAL A 12 13.42 -29.94 24.07
CA VAL A 12 13.60 -28.64 24.77
C VAL A 12 14.55 -27.72 24.01
N VAL A 13 15.63 -28.25 23.42
CA VAL A 13 16.56 -27.46 22.60
C VAL A 13 15.90 -26.99 21.30
N LEU A 14 15.09 -27.81 20.65
CA LEU A 14 14.35 -27.41 19.44
C LEU A 14 13.29 -26.34 19.73
N ILE A 15 12.56 -26.48 20.84
CA ILE A 15 11.61 -25.46 21.31
C ILE A 15 12.35 -24.18 21.69
N GLY A 16 13.45 -24.28 22.43
CA GLY A 16 14.29 -23.13 22.79
C GLY A 16 14.91 -22.43 21.58
N ALA A 17 15.33 -23.18 20.56
CA ALA A 17 15.82 -22.63 19.30
C ALA A 17 14.70 -21.97 18.48
N TYR A 18 13.49 -22.55 18.48
CA TYR A 18 12.32 -21.97 17.83
C TYR A 18 11.89 -20.64 18.48
N PHE A 19 11.78 -20.61 19.81
CA PHE A 19 11.46 -19.38 20.56
C PHE A 19 12.61 -18.36 20.52
N GLY A 20 13.86 -18.81 20.54
CA GLY A 20 15.04 -17.96 20.35
C GLY A 20 15.11 -17.34 18.95
N ALA A 21 14.75 -18.10 17.91
CA ALA A 21 14.64 -17.61 16.54
C ALA A 21 13.45 -16.64 16.36
N GLN A 22 12.35 -16.83 17.08
CA GLN A 22 11.24 -15.87 17.16
C GLN A 22 11.67 -14.54 17.80
N GLN A 23 12.37 -14.56 18.94
CA GLN A 23 12.89 -13.34 19.58
C GLN A 23 13.98 -12.64 18.77
N ALA A 24 14.76 -13.40 17.99
CA ALA A 24 15.77 -12.87 17.09
C ALA A 24 15.21 -12.37 15.73
N GLY A 25 13.90 -12.42 15.50
CA GLY A 25 13.26 -11.98 14.25
C GLY A 25 13.55 -12.87 13.03
N LEU A 26 14.11 -14.06 13.23
CA LEU A 26 14.45 -15.02 12.17
C LEU A 26 13.22 -15.83 11.72
N ILE A 27 12.17 -15.92 12.56
CA ILE A 27 10.92 -16.64 12.29
C ILE A 27 9.77 -15.85 12.94
N GLY A 28 9.39 -14.71 12.36
CA GLY A 28 8.25 -13.92 12.83
C GLY A 28 7.50 -13.37 11.63
N SER A 29 6.26 -13.82 11.41
CA SER A 29 5.42 -13.26 10.36
C SER A 29 4.87 -11.92 10.81
N ASN A 30 5.00 -10.89 9.98
CA ASN A 30 4.39 -9.58 10.22
C ASN A 30 2.93 -9.52 9.73
N ILE A 31 2.40 -10.60 9.15
CA ILE A 31 1.02 -10.67 8.64
C ILE A 31 -0.01 -10.21 9.70
N PRO A 32 0.03 -10.66 10.97
CA PRO A 32 -0.92 -10.18 11.98
C PRO A 32 -0.82 -8.67 12.22
N ARG A 33 0.40 -8.11 12.21
CA ARG A 33 0.64 -6.68 12.38
C ARG A 33 0.14 -5.87 11.18
N ILE A 34 0.32 -6.37 9.96
CA ILE A 34 -0.24 -5.73 8.75
C ILE A 34 -1.78 -5.75 8.81
N LEU A 35 -2.38 -6.87 9.21
CA LEU A 35 -3.84 -6.98 9.36
C LEU A 35 -4.39 -6.06 10.47
N GLU A 36 -3.65 -5.90 11.57
CA GLU A 36 -4.01 -4.97 12.64
C GLU A 36 -3.99 -3.51 12.13
N LEU A 37 -2.98 -3.14 11.34
CA LEU A 37 -2.95 -1.83 10.71
C LEU A 37 -4.12 -1.65 9.73
N ASP A 38 -4.44 -2.67 8.93
CA ASP A 38 -5.58 -2.62 8.02
C ASP A 38 -6.90 -2.44 8.78
N ALA A 39 -7.06 -3.11 9.91
CA ALA A 39 -8.23 -2.95 10.77
C ALA A 39 -8.31 -1.55 11.39
N LYS A 40 -7.17 -1.02 11.87
CA LYS A 40 -7.06 0.33 12.44
C LYS A 40 -7.47 1.42 11.44
N TYR A 41 -7.04 1.28 10.18
CA TYR A 41 -7.29 2.28 9.14
C TYR A 41 -8.50 1.97 8.24
N GLY A 42 -9.14 0.79 8.40
CA GLY A 42 -10.35 0.43 7.65
C GLY A 42 -10.11 -0.06 6.22
N ILE A 43 -8.93 -0.62 5.94
CA ILE A 43 -8.50 -1.07 4.60
C ILE A 43 -8.87 -2.54 4.31
N GLY A 44 -9.43 -3.25 5.30
CA GLY A 44 -9.79 -4.65 5.17
C GLY A 44 -11.00 -4.94 4.26
N GLY A 45 -10.87 -5.92 3.37
CA GLY A 45 -11.94 -6.79 2.87
C GLY A 45 -12.91 -6.26 1.80
N SER A 46 -12.91 -4.98 1.43
CA SER A 46 -13.73 -4.45 0.31
C SER A 46 -13.55 -2.96 0.00
N ARG A 47 -12.71 -2.23 0.75
CA ARG A 47 -12.58 -0.77 0.62
C ARG A 47 -11.11 -0.35 0.58
N LEU A 48 -10.76 0.44 -0.43
CA LEU A 48 -9.58 1.30 -0.40
C LEU A 48 -9.90 2.48 0.54
N ALA A 49 -9.56 2.45 1.82
CA ALA A 49 -9.83 3.60 2.71
C ALA A 49 -8.67 3.88 3.68
N PRO A 50 -7.95 4.97 3.45
CA PRO A 50 -8.17 6.17 4.28
C PRO A 50 -8.67 7.34 3.44
N ALA A 51 -9.42 8.27 4.04
CA ALA A 51 -10.06 9.37 3.31
C ALA A 51 -9.32 10.71 3.48
N THR A 52 -8.59 10.89 4.58
CA THR A 52 -7.85 12.13 4.82
C THR A 52 -6.37 11.98 4.49
N LEU A 53 -5.73 13.10 4.13
CA LEU A 53 -4.29 13.13 3.84
C LEU A 53 -3.48 12.69 5.07
N GLN A 54 -3.91 13.08 6.27
CA GLN A 54 -3.24 12.72 7.51
C GLN A 54 -3.31 11.21 7.76
N GLU A 55 -4.47 10.59 7.65
CA GLU A 55 -4.60 9.13 7.84
C GLU A 55 -3.76 8.35 6.82
N THR A 56 -3.72 8.82 5.56
CA THR A 56 -2.87 8.19 4.55
C THR A 56 -1.37 8.29 4.88
N GLN A 57 -0.92 9.41 5.46
CA GLN A 57 0.49 9.58 5.86
C GLN A 57 0.84 8.74 7.09
N GLU A 58 -0.06 8.67 8.08
CA GLU A 58 0.15 7.86 9.28
C GLU A 58 0.19 6.37 8.95
N TYR A 59 -0.72 5.90 8.09
CA TYR A 59 -0.72 4.53 7.63
C TYR A 59 0.55 4.17 6.81
N GLU A 60 0.99 5.04 5.89
CA GLU A 60 2.25 4.83 5.16
C GLU A 60 3.45 4.72 6.11
N LYS A 61 3.52 5.62 7.10
CA LYS A 61 4.60 5.61 8.10
C LYS A 61 4.59 4.32 8.92
N GLU A 62 3.42 3.84 9.34
CA GLU A 62 3.29 2.60 10.10
C GLU A 62 3.65 1.37 9.26
N LEU A 63 3.28 1.34 7.97
CA LEU A 63 3.71 0.29 7.04
C LEU A 63 5.23 0.27 6.85
N LEU A 64 5.86 1.43 6.66
CA LEU A 64 7.32 1.55 6.56
C LEU A 64 8.02 1.14 7.87
N ALA A 65 7.39 1.36 9.01
CA ALA A 65 7.88 0.98 10.33
C ALA A 65 7.76 -0.52 10.64
N ILE A 66 7.16 -1.33 9.75
CA ILE A 66 7.18 -2.79 9.88
C ILE A 66 8.60 -3.34 9.67
N GLY A 67 9.53 -2.55 9.12
CA GLY A 67 10.94 -2.93 8.97
C GLY A 67 11.16 -3.98 7.89
N SER A 68 12.22 -4.78 8.00
CA SER A 68 12.53 -5.88 7.06
C SER A 68 11.51 -7.02 7.22
N PRO A 69 10.54 -7.18 6.30
CA PRO A 69 9.51 -8.19 6.43
C PRO A 69 10.13 -9.57 6.27
N GLY A 70 9.65 -10.54 7.06
CA GLY A 70 10.29 -11.85 7.19
C GLY A 70 10.11 -12.74 5.95
N SER A 71 9.11 -12.45 5.12
CA SER A 71 8.83 -13.18 3.87
C SER A 71 8.72 -12.25 2.66
N GLU A 72 8.95 -12.81 1.46
CA GLU A 72 8.74 -12.12 0.19
C GLU A 72 7.29 -11.66 0.02
N LEU A 73 6.33 -12.53 0.36
CA LEU A 73 4.92 -12.19 0.35
C LEU A 73 4.59 -10.97 1.22
N GLU A 74 5.13 -10.89 2.43
CA GLU A 74 4.93 -9.72 3.30
C GLU A 74 5.51 -8.44 2.69
N ARG A 75 6.71 -8.53 2.09
CA ARG A 75 7.32 -7.40 1.38
C ARG A 75 6.45 -6.92 0.23
N ASP A 76 5.91 -7.84 -0.55
CA ASP A 76 5.09 -7.49 -1.71
C ASP A 76 3.74 -6.91 -1.30
N ILE A 77 3.09 -7.47 -0.27
CA ILE A 77 1.86 -6.91 0.30
C ILE A 77 2.09 -5.48 0.81
N ILE A 78 3.14 -5.26 1.61
CA ILE A 78 3.48 -3.93 2.13
C ILE A 78 3.77 -2.97 0.96
N ALA A 79 4.53 -3.42 -0.04
CA ALA A 79 4.86 -2.60 -1.20
C ALA A 79 3.60 -2.21 -1.99
N ILE A 80 2.68 -3.14 -2.25
CA ILE A 80 1.40 -2.84 -2.92
C ILE A 80 0.60 -1.82 -2.11
N LYS A 81 0.53 -1.99 -0.79
CA LYS A 81 -0.20 -1.06 0.10
C LYS A 81 0.40 0.34 0.08
N ILE A 82 1.73 0.46 0.15
CA ILE A 82 2.43 1.74 0.07
C ILE A 82 2.11 2.44 -1.26
N GLU A 83 2.17 1.72 -2.38
CA GLU A 83 1.80 2.29 -3.69
C GLU A 83 0.31 2.72 -3.73
N GLY A 84 -0.60 1.90 -3.18
CA GLY A 84 -2.01 2.27 -3.07
C GLY A 84 -2.27 3.52 -2.24
N VAL A 85 -1.52 3.70 -1.14
CA VAL A 85 -1.60 4.87 -0.27
C VAL A 85 -1.07 6.13 -0.95
N LYS A 86 0.06 6.03 -1.64
CA LYS A 86 0.61 7.15 -2.42
C LYS A 86 -0.31 7.56 -3.56
N MET A 87 -0.98 6.60 -4.20
CA MET A 87 -2.04 6.89 -5.16
C MET A 87 -3.17 7.71 -4.50
N GLN A 88 -3.67 7.31 -3.34
CA GLN A 88 -4.72 8.06 -2.62
C GLN A 88 -4.26 9.46 -2.21
N GLN A 89 -3.03 9.61 -1.72
CA GLN A 89 -2.44 10.92 -1.42
C GLN A 89 -2.43 11.82 -2.66
N GLY A 90 -1.97 11.31 -3.81
CA GLY A 90 -1.98 12.03 -5.08
C GLY A 90 -3.39 12.39 -5.55
N MET A 91 -4.38 11.51 -5.38
CA MET A 91 -5.79 11.81 -5.68
C MET A 91 -6.36 12.92 -4.81
N LEU A 92 -6.04 12.92 -3.50
CA LEU A 92 -6.44 13.99 -2.58
C LEU A 92 -5.76 15.32 -2.94
N GLY A 93 -4.46 15.29 -3.25
CA GLY A 93 -3.72 16.45 -3.75
C GLY A 93 -4.30 16.99 -5.05
N PHE A 94 -4.64 16.11 -5.99
CA PHE A 94 -5.33 16.46 -7.24
C PHE A 94 -6.66 17.16 -6.95
N ALA A 95 -7.51 16.59 -6.09
CA ALA A 95 -8.80 17.17 -5.74
C ALA A 95 -8.65 18.57 -5.10
N GLN A 96 -7.62 18.79 -4.28
CA GLN A 96 -7.33 20.08 -3.67
C GLN A 96 -6.86 21.13 -4.69
N GLN A 97 -5.97 20.76 -5.62
CA GLN A 97 -5.49 21.68 -6.66
C GLN A 97 -6.57 21.96 -7.71
N ARG A 98 -7.34 20.94 -8.10
CA ARG A 98 -8.42 21.08 -9.08
C ARG A 98 -9.48 22.09 -8.64
N LYS A 99 -9.80 22.16 -7.35
CA LYS A 99 -10.71 23.17 -6.77
C LYS A 99 -10.23 24.62 -6.95
N LYS A 100 -8.94 24.83 -7.19
CA LYS A 100 -8.33 26.15 -7.40
C LYS A 100 -8.19 26.50 -8.89
N VAL A 101 -8.50 25.58 -9.80
CA VAL A 101 -8.40 25.84 -11.24
C VAL A 101 -9.59 26.68 -11.69
N ASP A 102 -9.31 27.91 -12.13
CA ASP A 102 -10.26 28.70 -12.91
C ASP A 102 -10.24 28.20 -14.35
N VAL A 103 -11.37 27.68 -14.82
CA VAL A 103 -11.51 27.16 -16.19
C VAL A 103 -11.67 28.30 -17.21
N MET A 104 -12.13 29.48 -16.79
CA MET A 104 -12.31 30.64 -17.66
C MET A 104 -11.00 31.39 -17.87
N ASN A 105 -10.14 31.44 -16.83
CA ASN A 105 -8.80 32.04 -16.89
C ASN A 105 -7.76 31.07 -16.28
N PRO A 106 -7.34 30.03 -17.00
CA PRO A 106 -6.47 29.00 -16.46
C PRO A 106 -5.06 29.52 -16.19
N ASP A 107 -4.58 29.33 -14.95
CA ASP A 107 -3.19 29.58 -14.58
C ASP A 107 -2.33 28.32 -14.81
N CYS A 108 -1.59 28.37 -15.91
CA CYS A 108 -0.71 27.31 -16.41
C CYS A 108 0.77 27.51 -16.08
N ALA A 109 1.11 28.49 -15.22
CA ALA A 109 2.48 28.68 -14.76
C ALA A 109 3.01 27.43 -14.06
N ALA A 110 4.34 27.30 -13.94
CA ALA A 110 4.97 26.10 -13.38
C ALA A 110 4.48 25.74 -11.95
N ALA A 111 4.15 26.75 -11.13
CA ALA A 111 3.57 26.58 -9.80
C ALA A 111 2.04 26.86 -9.76
N GLY A 112 1.42 27.03 -10.92
CA GLY A 112 -0.01 27.34 -11.06
C GLY A 112 -0.90 26.13 -10.75
N PRO A 113 -2.18 26.36 -10.39
CA PRO A 113 -3.13 25.30 -10.04
C PRO A 113 -3.31 24.21 -11.12
N VAL A 114 -3.24 24.57 -12.40
CA VAL A 114 -3.41 23.59 -13.50
C VAL A 114 -2.22 22.63 -13.54
N ARG A 115 -0.99 23.14 -13.48
CA ARG A 115 0.22 22.31 -13.44
C ARG A 115 0.31 21.50 -12.15
N GLY A 116 -0.08 22.10 -11.01
CA GLY A 116 -0.15 21.40 -9.73
C GLY A 116 -1.12 20.23 -9.76
N ALA A 117 -2.35 20.41 -10.29
CA ALA A 117 -3.31 19.33 -10.45
C ALA A 117 -2.80 18.25 -11.41
N LEU A 118 -2.21 18.63 -12.56
CA LEU A 118 -1.62 17.67 -13.51
C LEU A 118 -0.55 16.80 -12.88
N GLN A 119 0.35 17.39 -12.11
CA GLN A 119 1.42 16.66 -11.44
C GLN A 119 0.84 15.63 -10.46
N GLN A 120 -0.10 16.05 -9.61
CA GLN A 120 -0.76 15.18 -8.63
C GLN A 120 -1.52 14.02 -9.30
N ALA A 121 -2.20 14.28 -10.42
CA ALA A 121 -2.86 13.23 -11.20
C ALA A 121 -1.85 12.22 -11.76
N ARG A 122 -0.75 12.69 -12.34
CA ARG A 122 0.30 11.84 -12.91
C ARG A 122 1.00 10.99 -11.85
N ASP A 123 1.29 11.58 -10.69
CA ASP A 123 1.88 10.86 -9.56
C ASP A 123 0.93 9.77 -9.06
N ALA A 124 -0.36 10.08 -8.91
CA ALA A 124 -1.37 9.09 -8.53
C ALA A 124 -1.47 7.94 -9.55
N ILE A 125 -1.47 8.24 -10.86
CA ILE A 125 -1.48 7.24 -11.93
C ILE A 125 -0.23 6.35 -11.86
N ALA A 126 0.95 6.93 -11.64
CA ALA A 126 2.20 6.18 -11.56
C ALA A 126 2.17 5.18 -10.40
N HIS A 127 1.70 5.60 -9.22
CA HIS A 127 1.56 4.74 -8.05
C HIS A 127 0.49 3.65 -8.24
N ALA A 128 -0.64 3.98 -8.88
CA ALA A 128 -1.65 2.97 -9.23
C ALA A 128 -1.10 1.88 -10.17
N LYS A 129 -0.34 2.28 -11.19
CA LYS A 129 0.33 1.35 -12.13
C LYS A 129 1.39 0.50 -11.41
N ALA A 130 2.17 1.09 -10.51
CA ALA A 130 3.15 0.36 -9.71
C ALA A 130 2.49 -0.68 -8.78
N ALA A 131 1.36 -0.34 -8.16
CA ALA A 131 0.57 -1.28 -7.36
C ALA A 131 0.06 -2.47 -8.21
N LEU A 132 -0.43 -2.22 -9.43
CA LEU A 132 -0.87 -3.27 -10.36
C LEU A 132 0.28 -4.20 -10.76
N GLU A 133 1.44 -3.65 -11.14
CA GLU A 133 2.60 -4.46 -11.52
C GLU A 133 3.08 -5.35 -10.37
N LYS A 134 3.14 -4.82 -9.16
CA LYS A 134 3.49 -5.60 -7.96
C LYS A 134 2.46 -6.68 -7.66
N ARG A 135 1.17 -6.37 -7.81
CA ARG A 135 0.07 -7.33 -7.60
C ARG A 135 0.14 -8.51 -8.57
N LYS A 136 0.59 -8.31 -9.82
CA LYS A 136 0.79 -9.41 -10.79
C LYS A 136 1.84 -10.43 -10.34
N LEU A 137 2.76 -10.05 -9.45
CA LEU A 137 3.79 -10.93 -8.90
C LEU A 137 3.25 -11.83 -7.78
N ILE A 138 2.06 -11.55 -7.24
CA ILE A 138 1.44 -12.29 -6.15
C ILE A 138 0.27 -13.14 -6.70
N SER A 139 0.39 -14.46 -6.60
CA SER A 139 -0.67 -15.39 -7.02
C SER A 139 -1.68 -15.71 -5.91
N SER A 140 -1.28 -15.62 -4.64
CA SER A 140 -2.14 -15.78 -3.47
C SER A 140 -1.56 -15.03 -2.28
N ALA A 141 -2.42 -14.43 -1.47
CA ALA A 141 -2.02 -13.73 -0.25
C ALA A 141 -3.01 -14.07 0.87
N GLN A 142 -2.67 -15.05 1.70
CA GLN A 142 -3.53 -15.49 2.80
C GLN A 142 -3.76 -14.33 3.78
N GLY A 143 -5.03 -14.02 4.08
CA GLY A 143 -5.45 -12.85 4.87
C GLY A 143 -5.54 -11.54 4.07
N PHE A 144 -5.05 -11.52 2.82
CA PHE A 144 -5.10 -10.36 1.92
C PHE A 144 -5.69 -10.74 0.55
N GLU A 145 -6.65 -11.66 0.54
CA GLU A 145 -7.25 -12.22 -0.68
C GLU A 145 -7.87 -11.12 -1.55
N TYR A 146 -8.31 -10.03 -0.92
CA TYR A 146 -8.83 -8.86 -1.60
C TYR A 146 -7.79 -8.19 -2.53
N ILE A 147 -6.48 -8.21 -2.21
CA ILE A 147 -5.41 -7.67 -3.07
C ILE A 147 -5.29 -8.50 -4.36
N THR A 148 -5.43 -9.81 -4.23
CA THR A 148 -5.39 -10.73 -5.38
C THR A 148 -6.71 -10.76 -6.17
N SER A 149 -7.80 -10.21 -5.62
CA SER A 149 -9.12 -10.19 -6.26
C SER A 149 -9.15 -9.35 -7.55
N GLY A 150 -10.10 -9.67 -8.44
CA GLY A 150 -10.37 -8.87 -9.63
C GLY A 150 -10.94 -7.49 -9.32
N ASP A 151 -11.62 -7.33 -8.18
CA ASP A 151 -12.21 -6.04 -7.77
C ASP A 151 -11.14 -5.00 -7.42
N PHE A 152 -10.04 -5.43 -6.82
CA PHE A 152 -8.90 -4.56 -6.53
C PHE A 152 -8.25 -4.06 -7.83
N GLU A 153 -8.03 -4.95 -8.79
CA GLU A 153 -7.52 -4.59 -10.12
C GLU A 153 -8.47 -3.62 -10.84
N SER A 154 -9.77 -3.93 -10.84
CA SER A 154 -10.79 -3.09 -11.46
C SER A 154 -10.85 -1.70 -10.82
N SER A 155 -10.69 -1.61 -9.50
CA SER A 155 -10.67 -0.34 -8.76
C SER A 155 -9.47 0.52 -9.12
N LEU A 156 -8.27 -0.08 -9.22
CA LEU A 156 -7.05 0.63 -9.66
C LEU A 156 -7.16 1.09 -11.11
N ASN A 157 -7.62 0.22 -12.02
CA ASN A 157 -7.83 0.57 -13.43
C ASN A 157 -8.87 1.68 -13.60
N SER A 158 -9.97 1.63 -12.85
CA SER A 158 -10.99 2.69 -12.86
C SER A 158 -10.40 4.02 -12.38
N SER A 159 -9.59 4.00 -11.32
CA SER A 159 -8.92 5.20 -10.81
C SER A 159 -7.94 5.79 -11.83
N ILE A 160 -7.15 4.94 -12.49
CA ILE A 160 -6.25 5.33 -13.59
C ILE A 160 -7.03 6.00 -14.72
N ALA A 161 -8.10 5.36 -15.21
CA ALA A 161 -8.88 5.88 -16.33
C ALA A 161 -9.50 7.25 -16.02
N VAL A 162 -10.04 7.42 -14.79
CA VAL A 162 -10.59 8.70 -14.35
C VAL A 162 -9.49 9.76 -14.29
N LEU A 163 -8.34 9.47 -13.69
CA LEU A 163 -7.24 10.43 -13.57
C LEU A 163 -6.63 10.79 -14.93
N GLU A 164 -6.48 9.83 -15.84
CA GLU A 164 -5.99 10.07 -17.21
C GLU A 164 -6.95 10.99 -17.96
N SER A 165 -8.25 10.72 -17.89
CA SER A 165 -9.28 11.59 -18.48
C SER A 165 -9.22 13.02 -17.94
N GLN A 166 -9.11 13.18 -16.62
CA GLN A 166 -9.01 14.49 -15.98
C GLN A 166 -7.70 15.21 -16.31
N ALA A 167 -6.57 14.50 -16.39
CA ALA A 167 -5.29 15.06 -16.78
C ALA A 167 -5.33 15.55 -18.23
N THR A 168 -5.87 14.77 -19.17
CA THR A 168 -6.06 15.22 -20.56
C THR A 168 -6.95 16.45 -20.66
N MET A 169 -8.00 16.55 -19.83
CA MET A 169 -8.84 17.76 -19.79
C MET A 169 -8.04 18.98 -19.32
N LEU A 170 -7.22 18.84 -18.28
CA LEU A 170 -6.38 19.91 -17.76
C LEU A 170 -5.29 20.34 -18.75
N GLU A 171 -4.70 19.40 -19.50
CA GLU A 171 -3.71 19.69 -20.55
C GLU A 171 -4.29 20.57 -21.65
N LYS A 172 -5.58 20.40 -21.97
CA LYS A 172 -6.28 21.21 -22.98
C LYS A 172 -6.54 22.66 -22.55
N LEU A 173 -6.30 23.01 -21.28
CA LEU A 173 -6.49 24.38 -20.79
C LEU A 173 -5.28 25.30 -21.01
N CYS A 174 -4.12 24.79 -21.46
CA CYS A 174 -2.84 25.54 -21.43
C CYS A 174 -2.18 25.87 -22.79
#